data_AF-A0A1I3NWR1-F1
#
_entry.id   AF-A0A1I3NWR1-F1
#
_cell.length_a   1.000
_cell.length_b   1.000
_cell.length_c   1.000
_cell.angle_alpha   90.00
_cell.angle_beta   90.00
_cell.angle_gamma   90.00
#
_symmetry.space_group_name_H-M   'P 1'
#
loop_
_entity.id
_entity.type
_entity.pdbx_description
1 polymer ?
#
loop_
_entity_poly.entity_id
_entity_poly.type
_entity_poly.pdbx_seq_one_letter_code
_entity_poly.pdbx_strand_id
1 'polypeptide(L)'
;MHMDKYDAGNDYYCYPDTSVLKNKLGITDEKVLEEAEREITAISINYIKYNDPPYNLEYLKKIHSTLFSELYDWAGEIRNVDISKGGTRFCIASRITPEIEKIFSELAKESYLATVCDCDFAMKLSEYYAEFNVGS
;
A
#
# COMPACT_ATOMS: atom_id res chain seq x y z
N MET A 1 -0.75 22.91 -13.09
CA MET A 1 0.00 22.87 -11.82
C MET A 1 -0.75 21.95 -10.86
N HIS A 2 -0.34 20.69 -10.79
CA HIS A 2 -0.23 19.87 -9.59
C HIS A 2 0.51 18.60 -10.01
N MET A 3 1.74 18.42 -9.57
CA MET A 3 2.64 17.37 -10.02
C MET A 3 3.37 16.89 -8.78
N ASP A 4 2.82 15.89 -8.07
CA ASP A 4 3.41 15.33 -6.83
C ASP A 4 2.77 13.99 -6.45
N LYS A 5 2.84 13.00 -7.35
CA LYS A 5 2.63 11.58 -6.99
C LYS A 5 3.69 10.69 -7.64
N TYR A 6 3.97 10.93 -8.91
CA TYR A 6 4.88 10.16 -9.75
C TYR A 6 5.72 11.11 -10.59
N ASP A 7 7.03 10.88 -10.71
CA ASP A 7 7.88 11.67 -11.61
C ASP A 7 7.53 11.28 -13.06
N ALA A 8 6.62 12.06 -13.67
CA ALA A 8 5.93 11.76 -14.92
C ALA A 8 6.85 11.60 -16.15
N GLY A 9 8.16 11.77 -15.98
CA GLY A 9 9.15 11.61 -17.05
C GLY A 9 9.51 10.17 -17.39
N ASN A 10 9.30 9.19 -16.49
CA ASN A 10 9.69 7.79 -16.76
C ASN A 10 9.11 6.75 -15.78
N ASP A 11 7.90 6.95 -15.25
CA ASP A 11 7.36 5.99 -14.29
C ASP A 11 6.93 4.69 -15.00
N TYR A 12 7.60 3.60 -14.67
CA TYR A 12 7.31 2.23 -15.14
C TYR A 12 5.82 1.89 -15.00
N TYR A 13 5.13 2.48 -14.02
CA TYR A 13 3.73 2.21 -13.72
C TYR A 13 2.71 3.09 -14.45
N CYS A 14 3.11 4.20 -15.08
CA CYS A 14 2.19 5.15 -15.71
C CYS A 14 2.17 5.07 -17.24
N TYR A 15 1.06 5.44 -17.87
CA TYR A 15 1.06 5.63 -19.33
C TYR A 15 2.02 6.78 -19.71
N PRO A 16 2.70 6.70 -20.87
CA PRO A 16 3.63 7.74 -21.32
C PRO A 16 2.99 9.13 -21.26
N ASP A 17 3.75 10.11 -20.78
CA ASP A 17 3.34 11.52 -20.66
C ASP A 17 2.10 11.76 -19.75
N THR A 18 1.76 10.80 -18.88
CA THR A 18 0.65 10.92 -17.92
C THR A 18 1.06 10.50 -16.52
N SER A 19 0.24 10.87 -15.53
CA SER A 19 0.28 10.34 -14.16
C SER A 19 -0.71 9.19 -13.93
N VAL A 20 -1.32 8.66 -14.99
CA VAL A 20 -2.35 7.62 -14.90
C VAL A 20 -1.70 6.25 -14.92
N LEU A 21 -2.01 5.43 -13.91
CA LEU A 21 -1.45 4.09 -13.77
C LEU A 21 -1.94 3.16 -14.90
N LYS A 22 -1.02 2.39 -15.48
CA LYS A 22 -1.30 1.32 -16.43
C LYS A 22 -2.21 0.30 -15.74
N ASN A 23 -3.37 0.07 -16.33
CA ASN A 23 -4.40 -0.81 -15.79
C ASN A 23 -4.93 -1.76 -16.86
N LYS A 24 -5.49 -2.89 -16.42
CA LYS A 24 -6.03 -3.95 -17.27
C LYS A 24 -7.25 -3.52 -18.09
N LEU A 25 -7.90 -2.43 -17.70
CA LEU A 25 -9.07 -1.87 -18.40
C LEU A 25 -8.69 -0.88 -19.51
N GLY A 26 -7.41 -0.52 -19.63
CA GLY A 26 -6.95 0.44 -20.64
C GLY A 26 -7.41 1.88 -20.39
N ILE A 27 -7.82 2.22 -19.18
CA ILE A 27 -8.35 3.55 -18.83
C ILE A 27 -7.19 4.55 -18.73
N THR A 28 -7.26 5.64 -19.49
CA THR A 28 -6.24 6.72 -19.48
C THR A 28 -6.73 8.04 -18.91
N ASP A 29 -7.99 8.09 -18.43
CA ASP A 29 -8.53 9.24 -17.70
C ASP A 29 -8.43 8.98 -16.19
N GLU A 30 -7.82 9.91 -15.45
CA GLU A 30 -7.56 9.75 -14.02
C GLU A 30 -8.85 9.59 -13.20
N LYS A 31 -9.90 10.36 -13.50
CA LYS A 31 -11.16 10.30 -12.74
C LYS A 31 -11.92 9.02 -13.00
N VAL A 32 -11.93 8.57 -14.26
CA VAL A 32 -12.55 7.30 -14.63
C VAL A 32 -11.80 6.13 -13.98
N LEU A 33 -10.46 6.21 -13.89
CA LEU A 33 -9.67 5.19 -13.19
C LEU A 33 -9.96 5.18 -11.69
N GLU A 34 -10.03 6.34 -11.04
CA GLU A 34 -10.38 6.45 -9.62
C GLU A 34 -11.77 5.87 -9.30
N GLU A 35 -12.76 6.12 -10.16
CA GLU A 35 -14.11 5.57 -10.02
C GLU A 35 -14.11 4.04 -10.19
N ALA A 36 -13.46 3.53 -11.25
CA ALA A 36 -13.33 2.09 -11.49
C ALA A 36 -12.59 1.39 -10.34
N GLU A 37 -11.51 1.99 -9.82
CA GLU A 37 -10.77 1.47 -8.67
C GLU A 37 -11.67 1.34 -7.44
N ARG A 38 -12.44 2.38 -7.13
CA ARG A 38 -13.35 2.38 -5.99
C ARG A 38 -14.43 1.31 -6.11
N GLU A 39 -15.03 1.16 -7.28
CA GLU A 39 -16.10 0.16 -7.51
C GLU A 39 -15.58 -1.26 -7.41
N ILE A 40 -14.45 -1.56 -8.07
CA ILE A 40 -13.85 -2.89 -8.06
C ILE A 40 -13.37 -3.25 -6.66
N THR A 41 -12.66 -2.36 -5.97
CA THR A 41 -12.15 -2.64 -4.62
C THR A 41 -13.28 -2.82 -3.60
N ALA A 42 -14.41 -2.12 -3.75
CA ALA A 42 -15.60 -2.30 -2.91
C ALA A 42 -16.21 -3.70 -3.03
N ILE A 43 -16.04 -4.38 -4.17
CA ILE A 43 -16.43 -5.77 -4.36
C ILE A 43 -15.31 -6.68 -3.84
N SER A 44 -14.06 -6.41 -4.22
CA SER A 44 -12.89 -7.24 -3.93
C SER A 44 -12.64 -7.42 -2.43
N ILE A 45 -12.95 -6.41 -1.61
CA ILE A 45 -12.79 -6.47 -0.15
C ILE A 45 -13.54 -7.64 0.49
N ASN A 46 -14.66 -8.09 -0.11
CA ASN A 46 -15.45 -9.23 0.39
C ASN A 46 -14.71 -10.57 0.27
N TYR A 47 -13.66 -10.65 -0.55
CA TYR A 47 -12.82 -11.84 -0.67
C TYR A 47 -11.66 -11.86 0.33
N ILE A 48 -11.41 -10.76 1.04
CA ILE A 48 -10.41 -10.71 2.10
C ILE A 48 -10.97 -11.41 3.32
N LYS A 49 -10.30 -12.50 3.73
CA LYS A 49 -10.61 -13.21 4.96
C LYS A 49 -9.69 -12.72 6.07
N TYR A 50 -10.30 -12.41 7.22
CA TYR A 50 -9.55 -12.19 8.44
C TYR A 50 -8.73 -13.44 8.77
N ASN A 51 -7.47 -13.21 9.16
CA ASN A 51 -6.63 -14.24 9.75
C ASN A 51 -6.04 -13.66 11.03
N ASP A 52 -5.95 -14.49 12.07
CA ASP A 52 -5.20 -14.14 13.26
C ASP A 52 -3.71 -13.97 12.94
N PRO A 53 -2.97 -13.14 13.71
CA PRO A 53 -1.52 -13.10 13.60
C PRO A 53 -0.90 -14.50 13.82
N PRO A 54 0.32 -14.76 13.30
CA PRO A 54 1.32 -13.78 12.91
C PRO A 54 1.13 -13.18 11.52
N TYR A 55 1.34 -11.86 11.42
CA TYR A 55 1.35 -11.12 10.16
C TYR A 55 2.78 -10.92 9.64
N ASN A 56 2.91 -10.82 8.32
CA ASN A 56 4.17 -10.58 7.62
C ASN A 56 3.93 -9.86 6.28
N LEU A 57 5.00 -9.57 5.55
CA LEU A 57 4.91 -8.92 4.25
C LEU A 57 4.03 -9.68 3.24
N GLU A 58 4.09 -11.02 3.25
CA GLU A 58 3.28 -11.84 2.35
C GLU A 58 1.77 -11.71 2.65
N TYR A 59 1.39 -11.49 3.91
CA TYR A 59 0.01 -11.17 4.28
C TYR A 59 -0.46 -9.84 3.66
N LEU A 60 0.38 -8.80 3.71
CA LEU A 60 0.08 -7.51 3.08
C LEU A 60 -0.01 -7.63 1.55
N LYS A 61 0.93 -8.35 0.93
CA LYS A 61 0.91 -8.62 -0.51
C LYS A 61 -0.37 -9.33 -0.93
N LYS A 62 -0.86 -10.29 -0.14
CA LYS A 62 -2.15 -10.98 -0.40
C LYS A 62 -3.34 -10.04 -0.30
N ILE A 63 -3.39 -9.16 0.69
CA ILE A 63 -4.43 -8.12 0.80
C ILE A 63 -4.41 -7.23 -0.45
N HIS A 64 -3.24 -6.71 -0.81
CA HIS A 64 -3.09 -5.85 -1.98
C HIS A 64 -3.45 -6.57 -3.28
N SER A 65 -3.00 -7.82 -3.45
CA SER A 65 -3.35 -8.65 -4.60
C SER A 65 -4.86 -8.85 -4.69
N THR A 66 -5.52 -9.20 -3.58
CA THR A 66 -6.96 -9.43 -3.54
C THR A 66 -7.75 -8.16 -3.92
N LEU A 67 -7.33 -6.98 -3.45
CA LEU A 67 -8.01 -5.73 -3.76
C LEU A 67 -7.87 -5.34 -5.24
N PHE A 68 -6.68 -5.51 -5.82
CA PHE A 68 -6.29 -4.83 -7.05
C PHE A 68 -6.01 -5.76 -8.23
N SER A 69 -6.11 -7.09 -8.09
CA SER A 69 -5.78 -8.07 -9.15
C SER A 69 -6.56 -7.85 -10.45
N GLU A 70 -7.79 -7.35 -10.37
CA GLU A 70 -8.62 -7.08 -11.55
C GLU A 70 -8.20 -5.81 -12.29
N LEU A 71 -7.41 -4.94 -11.66
CA LEU A 71 -7.02 -3.63 -12.20
C LEU A 71 -5.56 -3.55 -12.61
N TYR A 72 -4.65 -4.16 -11.84
CA TYR A 72 -3.22 -3.95 -12.00
C TYR A 72 -2.48 -5.28 -12.15
N ASP A 73 -1.56 -5.36 -13.13
CA ASP A 73 -0.71 -6.54 -13.34
C ASP A 73 0.29 -6.76 -12.20
N TRP A 74 0.65 -5.68 -11.50
CA TRP A 74 1.57 -5.67 -10.37
C TRP A 74 0.85 -5.82 -9.01
N ALA A 75 -0.43 -6.18 -8.99
CA ALA A 75 -1.19 -6.32 -7.76
C ALA A 75 -0.59 -7.40 -6.83
N GLY A 76 -0.08 -6.95 -5.67
CA GLY A 76 0.59 -7.80 -4.70
C GLY A 76 2.12 -7.76 -4.79
N GLU A 77 2.67 -6.99 -5.73
CA GLU A 77 4.10 -6.77 -5.86
C GLU A 77 4.57 -5.55 -5.06
N ILE A 78 5.84 -5.60 -4.63
CA ILE A 78 6.49 -4.45 -3.99
C ILE A 78 6.91 -3.48 -5.08
N ARG A 79 6.66 -2.18 -4.87
CA ARG A 79 7.10 -1.15 -5.81
C ARG A 79 8.61 -1.17 -6.00
N ASN A 80 9.06 -0.95 -7.22
CA ASN A 80 10.48 -0.89 -7.59
C ASN A 80 10.98 0.55 -7.84
N VAL A 81 10.12 1.55 -7.61
CA VAL A 81 10.43 2.98 -7.74
C VAL A 81 10.21 3.70 -6.42
N ASP A 82 10.96 4.78 -6.23
CA ASP A 82 10.80 5.70 -5.11
C ASP A 82 9.63 6.66 -5.38
N ILE A 83 8.81 6.92 -4.37
CA ILE A 83 7.61 7.77 -4.51
C ILE A 83 7.60 8.88 -3.46
N SER A 84 6.91 9.97 -3.78
CA SER A 84 6.63 11.06 -2.85
C SER A 84 5.22 11.60 -3.01
N LYS A 85 4.63 12.10 -1.92
CA LYS A 85 3.31 12.72 -1.92
C LYS A 85 3.37 14.03 -1.14
N GLY A 86 2.98 15.14 -1.78
CA GLY A 86 2.97 16.46 -1.17
C GLY A 86 4.33 16.89 -0.59
N GLY A 87 5.43 16.52 -1.25
CA GLY A 87 6.80 16.78 -0.79
C GLY A 87 7.35 15.79 0.24
N THR A 88 6.52 14.90 0.81
CA THR A 88 6.99 13.82 1.70
C THR A 88 7.46 12.64 0.87
N ARG A 89 8.73 12.25 1.03
CA ARG A 89 9.28 11.01 0.44
C ARG A 89 8.93 9.82 1.32
N PHE A 90 8.48 8.74 0.70
CA PHE A 90 8.29 7.45 1.36
C PHE A 90 9.60 6.66 1.40
N CYS A 91 9.55 5.45 1.97
CA CYS A 91 10.68 4.53 2.02
C CYS A 91 11.30 4.35 0.62
N ILE A 92 12.62 4.21 0.53
CA ILE A 92 13.21 3.87 -0.77
C ILE A 92 12.85 2.42 -1.11
N ALA A 93 12.59 2.13 -2.39
CA ALA A 93 12.06 0.84 -2.83
C ALA A 93 12.88 -0.36 -2.32
N SER A 94 14.21 -0.22 -2.30
CA SER A 94 15.14 -1.25 -1.82
C SER A 94 15.09 -1.51 -0.31
N ARG A 95 14.43 -0.66 0.46
CA ARG A 95 14.33 -0.76 1.92
C ARG A 95 12.95 -1.18 2.43
N ILE A 96 11.95 -1.28 1.57
CA ILE A 96 10.57 -1.65 1.96
C ILE A 96 10.56 -2.99 2.70
N THR A 97 11.12 -4.05 2.10
CA THR A 97 11.14 -5.39 2.71
C THR A 97 11.78 -5.39 4.11
N PRO A 98 13.03 -4.93 4.31
CA PRO A 98 13.64 -4.96 5.64
C PRO A 98 12.94 -4.06 6.66
N GLU A 99 12.36 -2.92 6.26
CA GLU A 99 11.61 -2.07 7.20
C GLU A 99 10.28 -2.72 7.61
N ILE A 100 9.53 -3.30 6.66
CA ILE A 100 8.27 -4.00 6.98
C ILE A 100 8.51 -5.23 7.87
N GLU A 101 9.55 -6.00 7.60
CA GLU A 101 9.93 -7.15 8.43
C GLU A 101 10.32 -6.72 9.85
N LYS A 102 11.02 -5.60 9.98
CA LYS A 102 11.34 -5.00 11.29
C LYS A 102 10.06 -4.60 12.03
N ILE A 103 9.13 -3.90 11.39
CA ILE A 103 7.88 -3.46 12.03
C ILE A 103 7.07 -4.67 12.53
N PHE A 104 6.91 -5.71 11.70
CA PHE A 104 6.20 -6.93 12.12
C PHE A 104 6.92 -7.69 13.25
N SER A 105 8.25 -7.65 13.29
CA SER A 105 9.03 -8.21 14.40
C SER A 105 8.75 -7.49 15.72
N GLU A 106 8.68 -6.16 15.72
CA GLU A 106 8.32 -5.38 16.91
C GLU A 106 6.86 -5.63 17.33
N LEU A 107 5.91 -5.64 16.38
CA LEU A 107 4.51 -6.00 16.66
C LEU A 107 4.39 -7.39 17.31
N ALA A 108 5.17 -8.37 16.83
CA ALA A 108 5.15 -9.73 17.38
C ALA A 108 5.65 -9.76 18.84
N LYS A 109 6.68 -8.97 19.19
CA LYS A 109 7.17 -8.84 20.58
C LYS A 109 6.11 -8.23 21.50
N GLU A 110 5.25 -7.40 20.95
CA GLU A 110 4.13 -6.78 21.66
C GLU A 110 2.81 -7.59 21.57
N SER A 111 2.88 -8.86 21.20
CA SER A 111 1.70 -9.73 21.04
C SER A 111 0.61 -9.12 20.13
N TYR A 112 1.04 -8.41 19.08
CA TYR A 112 0.17 -7.72 18.13
C TYR A 112 -0.82 -6.76 18.81
N LEU A 113 -0.37 -6.10 19.89
CA LEU A 113 -1.15 -5.17 20.70
C LEU A 113 -2.36 -5.80 21.43
N ALA A 114 -2.52 -7.13 21.40
CA ALA A 114 -3.67 -7.81 21.97
C ALA A 114 -3.75 -7.71 23.51
N THR A 115 -2.63 -7.38 24.17
CA THR A 115 -2.53 -7.28 25.64
C THR A 115 -2.33 -5.85 26.13
N VAL A 116 -2.38 -4.85 25.24
CA VAL A 116 -2.22 -3.44 25.60
C VAL A 116 -3.52 -2.94 26.24
N CYS A 117 -3.43 -2.06 27.25
CA CYS A 117 -4.63 -1.46 27.84
C CYS A 117 -5.34 -0.57 26.81
N ASP A 118 -6.66 -0.43 26.94
CA ASP A 118 -7.45 0.47 26.09
C ASP A 118 -6.91 1.91 26.07
N CYS A 119 -6.33 2.35 27.18
CA CYS A 119 -5.69 3.67 27.32
C CYS A 119 -4.55 3.90 26.31
N ASP A 120 -3.75 2.87 26.04
CA ASP A 120 -2.52 2.98 25.27
C ASP A 120 -2.67 2.38 23.85
N PHE A 121 -3.74 1.60 23.61
CA PHE A 121 -3.96 0.93 22.33
C PHE A 121 -4.01 1.90 21.16
N ALA A 122 -4.80 2.97 21.27
CA ALA A 122 -4.93 3.96 20.19
C ALA A 122 -3.60 4.67 19.89
N MET A 123 -2.80 4.94 20.93
CA MET A 123 -1.50 5.57 20.79
C MET A 123 -0.53 4.65 20.05
N LYS A 124 -0.36 3.41 20.53
CA LYS A 124 0.53 2.43 19.88
C LYS A 124 0.10 2.09 18.46
N LEU A 125 -1.21 1.92 18.23
CA LEU A 125 -1.73 1.69 16.89
C LEU A 125 -1.38 2.85 15.95
N SER A 126 -1.46 4.10 16.42
CA SER A 126 -1.12 5.27 15.61
C SER A 126 0.38 5.33 15.28
N GLU A 127 1.25 4.92 16.21
CA GLU A 127 2.70 4.83 15.99
C GLU A 127 3.02 3.80 14.91
N TYR A 128 2.52 2.57 15.07
CA TYR A 128 2.69 1.52 14.07
C TYR A 128 2.09 1.91 12.72
N TYR A 129 0.91 2.53 12.69
CA TYR A 129 0.31 3.02 11.45
C TYR A 129 1.19 4.06 10.74
N ALA A 130 1.76 5.00 11.49
CA ALA A 130 2.67 6.00 10.93
C ALA A 130 3.96 5.37 10.40
N GLU A 131 4.54 4.41 11.13
CA GLU A 131 5.71 3.65 10.69
C GLU A 131 5.42 2.84 9.43
N PHE A 132 4.30 2.13 9.35
CA PHE A 132 3.89 1.43 8.14
C PHE A 132 3.69 2.39 6.97
N ASN A 133 2.99 3.51 7.18
CA ASN A 133 2.69 4.45 6.11
C ASN A 133 3.95 5.10 5.51
N VAL A 134 4.97 5.40 6.32
CA VAL A 134 6.21 6.04 5.84
C VAL A 134 7.29 5.02 5.47
N GLY A 135 7.33 3.88 6.18
CA GLY A 135 8.33 2.82 6.05
C GLY A 135 8.05 1.79 4.95
N SER A 136 6.89 1.87 4.29
CA SER A 136 6.55 1.09 3.08
C SER A 136 6.64 1.89 1.77
#